data_AF-A0A9C9Q3I1-F1
#
_entry.id   AF-A0A9C9Q3I1-F1
#
_cell.length_a   1.000
_cell.length_b   1.000
_cell.length_c   1.000
_cell.angle_alpha   90.00
_cell.angle_beta   90.00
_cell.angle_gamma   90.00
#
_symmetry.space_group_name_H-M   'P 1'
#
loop_
_entity.id
_entity.type
_entity.pdbx_description
1 polymer ?
#
loop_
_entity_poly.entity_id
_entity_poly.type
_entity_poly.pdbx_seq_one_letter_code
_entity_poly.pdbx_strand_id
1 'polypeptide(L)' 'MNVIWTEPAATALESIQDYIARDNPHAAWNLAQKIKHAVALLPDNPKLGHKHAHSTRLEINTSPARLKV' A
#
# COMPACT_ATOMS: atom_id res chain seq x y z
N MET A 1 -18.61 -12.34 0.52
CA MET A 1 -17.31 -12.55 -0.16
C MET A 1 -16.22 -12.66 0.90
N ASN A 2 -15.23 -13.55 0.75
CA ASN A 2 -14.12 -13.66 1.71
C ASN A 2 -12.91 -12.85 1.23
N VAL A 3 -12.33 -12.02 2.10
CA VAL A 3 -11.11 -11.27 1.77
C VAL A 3 -9.91 -12.06 2.25
N ILE A 4 -8.99 -12.36 1.32
CA ILE A 4 -7.76 -13.10 1.58
C ILE A 4 -6.58 -12.17 1.31
N TRP A 5 -5.69 -12.05 2.27
CA TRP A 5 -4.43 -11.34 2.11
C TRP A 5 -3.40 -12.25 1.46
N THR A 6 -2.73 -11.75 0.42
CA THR A 6 -1.55 -12.42 -0.12
C THR A 6 -0.38 -12.18 0.81
N GLU A 7 0.56 -13.12 0.86
CA GLU A 7 1.80 -12.98 1.62
C GLU A 7 2.52 -11.65 1.33
N PRO A 8 2.76 -11.21 0.07
CA PRO A 8 3.41 -9.92 -0.19
C PRO A 8 2.59 -8.73 0.32
N ALA A 9 1.26 -8.80 0.34
CA ALA A 9 0.43 -7.72 0.86
C ALA A 9 0.52 -7.62 2.39
N ALA A 10 0.58 -8.75 3.08
CA ALA A 10 0.77 -8.79 4.53
C ALA A 10 2.15 -8.21 4.92
N THR A 11 3.23 -8.68 4.27
CA THR A 11 4.59 -8.19 4.50
C THR A 11 4.72 -6.69 4.19
N ALA A 12 4.10 -6.21 3.11
CA ALA A 12 4.10 -4.78 2.79
C ALA A 12 3.40 -3.95 3.88
N LEU A 13 2.26 -4.43 4.39
CA LEU A 13 1.52 -3.74 5.45
C LEU A 13 2.34 -3.64 6.74
N GLU A 14 3.04 -4.70 7.13
CA GLU A 14 3.95 -4.69 8.29
C GLU A 14 5.10 -3.70 8.07
N SER A 15 5.77 -3.76 6.91
CA SER A 15 6.89 -2.88 6.59
C SER A 15 6.50 -1.39 6.61
N ILE A 16 5.31 -1.05 6.10
CA ILE A 16 4.78 0.32 6.13
C ILE A 16 4.50 0.77 7.57
N GLN A 17 3.89 -0.09 8.39
CA GLN A 17 3.61 0.23 9.79
C GLN A 17 4.90 0.45 10.57
N ASP A 18 5.90 -0.42 10.39
CA ASP A 18 7.21 -0.28 11.03
C ASP A 18 7.92 1.00 10.61
N TYR A 19 7.84 1.36 9.32
CA TYR A 19 8.41 2.59 8.81
C TYR A 19 7.79 3.82 9.48
N ILE A 20 6.45 3.88 9.56
CA ILE A 20 5.73 5.00 10.17
C ILE A 20 5.95 5.03 11.68
N ALA A 21 5.98 3.87 12.34
CA ALA A 21 6.10 3.76 13.79
C ALA A 21 7.45 4.29 14.31
N ARG A 22 8.50 4.29 13.49
CA ARG A 22 9.81 4.90 13.81
C ARG A 22 9.70 6.41 14.08
N ASP A 23 8.76 7.09 13.42
CA ASP A 23 8.53 8.54 13.56
C ASP A 23 7.32 8.83 14.46
N ASN A 24 6.20 8.16 14.18
CA ASN A 24 4.94 8.38 14.90
C ASN A 24 4.13 7.07 15.04
N PRO A 25 4.19 6.40 16.20
CA PRO A 25 3.46 5.13 16.42
C PRO A 25 1.94 5.32 16.40
N HIS A 26 1.43 6.50 16.77
CA HIS A 26 0.00 6.78 16.71
C HIS A 26 -0.49 6.89 15.27
N ALA A 27 0.33 7.45 14.37
CA ALA A 27 0.03 7.50 12.94
C ALA A 27 0.01 6.10 12.32
N ALA A 28 0.95 5.22 12.71
CA ALA A 28 0.96 3.82 12.27
C ALA A 28 -0.32 3.07 12.70
N TRP A 29 -0.73 3.25 13.96
CA TRP A 29 -1.97 2.67 14.48
C TRP A 29 -3.21 3.18 13.72
N ASN A 30 -3.30 4.50 13.50
CA ASN A 30 -4.40 5.09 12.75
C ASN A 30 -4.49 4.55 11.32
N LEU A 31 -3.35 4.34 10.65
CA LEU A 31 -3.32 3.74 9.32
C LEU A 31 -3.86 2.31 9.34
N ALA A 32 -3.41 1.49 10.29
CA ALA A 32 -3.88 0.12 10.44
C ALA A 32 -5.40 0.04 10.65
N GLN A 33 -5.96 0.94 11.48
CA GLN A 33 -7.41 1.01 11.67
C GLN A 33 -8.16 1.39 10.39
N LYS A 34 -7.66 2.37 9.63
CA LYS A 34 -8.27 2.78 8.36
C LYS A 34 -8.29 1.65 7.34
N ILE A 35 -7.18 0.93 7.20
CA ILE A 35 -7.08 -0.22 6.29
C ILE A 35 -8.03 -1.33 6.73
N LYS A 36 -8.05 -1.67 8.02
CA LYS A 36 -8.96 -2.68 8.58
C LYS A 36 -10.42 -2.33 8.31
N HIS A 37 -10.80 -1.06 8.51
CA HIS A 37 -12.15 -0.59 8.23
C HIS A 37 -12.49 -0.70 6.74
N ALA A 38 -11.59 -0.25 5.85
CA ALA A 38 -11.80 -0.35 4.41
C ALA A 38 -11.95 -1.81 3.95
N VAL A 39 -11.13 -2.73 4.46
CA VAL A 39 -11.23 -4.15 4.14
C VAL A 39 -12.51 -4.79 4.66
N ALA A 40 -13.00 -4.37 5.83
CA ALA A 40 -14.27 -4.86 6.39
C ALA A 40 -15.50 -4.50 5.52
N LEU A 41 -15.40 -3.47 4.67
CA LEU A 41 -16.47 -3.07 3.75
C LEU A 41 -16.47 -3.85 2.42
N LEU A 42 -15.36 -4.50 2.05
CA LEU A 42 -15.21 -5.22 0.79
C LEU A 42 -16.12 -6.45 0.64
N PRO A 43 -16.43 -7.23 1.69
CA PRO A 43 -17.35 -8.36 1.60
C PRO A 43 -18.72 -7.98 1.03
N ASP A 44 -19.23 -6.80 1.42
CA ASP A 44 -20.53 -6.28 1.03
C ASP A 44 -20.45 -5.38 -0.21
N ASN A 45 -19.30 -4.75 -0.44
CA ASN A 45 -19.07 -3.82 -1.56
C ASN A 45 -17.80 -4.18 -2.34
N PRO A 46 -17.76 -5.31 -3.08
CA PRO A 46 -16.55 -5.79 -3.75
C PRO A 46 -16.04 -4.87 -4.87
N LYS A 47 -16.85 -3.89 -5.32
CA LYS A 47 -16.48 -2.89 -6.33
C LYS A 47 -16.20 -1.50 -5.73
N LEU A 48 -16.04 -1.41 -4.41
CA LEU A 48 -15.74 -0.15 -3.71
C LEU A 48 -14.36 0.42 -4.09
N GLY A 49 -13.45 -0.44 -4.55
CA GLY A 49 -12.13 -0.02 -5.04
C GLY A 49 -12.18 0.67 -6.40
N HIS A 50 -11.29 1.64 -6.60
CA HIS A 50 -11.07 2.23 -7.92
C HIS A 50 -10.40 1.21 -8.84
N LYS A 51 -10.95 1.02 -10.04
CA LYS A 51 -10.27 0.29 -11.12
C LYS A 51 -9.09 1.12 -11.62
N HIS A 52 -7.91 0.90 -11.06
CA HIS A 52 -6.69 1.37 -11.70
C HIS A 52 -6.34 0.41 -12.84
N ALA A 53 -6.31 0.92 -14.08
CA ALA A 53 -5.70 0.21 -15.18
C ALA A 53 -4.24 -0.04 -14.76
N HIS A 54 -3.83 -1.30 -14.72
CA HIS A 54 -2.47 -1.68 -14.38
C HIS A 54 -1.55 -1.08 -15.45
N SER A 55 -1.02 0.12 -15.20
CA SER A 55 -0.03 0.74 -16.08
C SER A 55 1.17 -0.19 -16.03
N THR A 56 1.41 -0.89 -17.14
CA THR A 56 2.60 -1.69 -17.35
C THR A 56 3.80 -0.91 -16.83
N ARG A 57 4.48 -1.50 -15.85
CA ARG A 57 5.71 -1.04 -15.22
C ARG A 57 6.65 -0.48 -16.29
N LEU A 58 6.67 0.84 -16.43
CA LEU A 58 7.80 1.53 -17.01
C LEU A 58 8.80 1.59 -15.88
N GLU A 59 9.75 0.67 -15.90
CA GLU A 59 10.97 0.78 -15.11
C GLU A 59 11.52 2.18 -15.37
N ILE A 60 11.39 3.06 -14.39
CA ILE A 60 12.08 4.35 -14.40
C ILE A 60 13.54 3.98 -14.24
N ASN A 61 14.19 3.71 -15.37
CA ASN A 61 15.61 3.51 -15.48
C ASN A 61 16.22 4.86 -15.06
N THR A 62 16.57 4.98 -13.78
CA THR A 62 17.39 6.09 -13.32
C THR A 62 18.78 5.86 -13.90
N SER A 63 18.93 6.20 -15.18
CA SER A 63 20.22 6.32 -15.85
C SER A 63 21.07 7.32 -15.05
N PRO A 64 22.22 6.90 -14.49
CA PRO A 64 23.12 7.80 -13.82
C PRO A 64 24.02 8.43 -14.89
N ALA A 65 23.57 9.48 -15.56
CA ALA A 65 24.48 10.21 -16.45
C ALA A 65 24.04 11.66 -16.71
N ARG A 66 24.88 12.59 -16.21
CA ARG A 66 25.28 13.88 -16.84
C ARG A 66 24.15 14.90 -17.06
N LEU A 67 24.23 16.17 -16.71
CA LEU A 67 25.29 17.19 -16.52
C LEU A 67 24.50 18.43 -15.99
N LYS A 68 25.06 19.41 -15.27
CA LYS A 68 26.13 20.30 -15.72
C LYS A 68 26.83 20.94 -14.53
N VAL A 69 28.17 20.97 -14.65
CA VAL A 69 29.06 21.99 -14.06
C VAL A 69 28.72 23.36 -14.62
#